data_AF-A0A6F8UTA6-F1
#
_entry.id   AF-A0A6F8UTA6-F1
#
_cell.length_a   1.000
_cell.length_b   1.000
_cell.length_c   1.000
_cell.angle_alpha   90.00
_cell.angle_beta   90.00
_cell.angle_gamma   90.00
#
_symmetry.space_group_name_H-M   'P 1'
#
loop_
_entity.id
_entity.type
_entity.pdbx_description
1 polymer ?
#
loop_
_entity_poly.entity_id
_entity_poly.type
_entity_poly.pdbx_seq_one_letter_code
_entity_poly.pdbx_strand_id
1 'polypeptide(L)' 'MDAAIVENQKAPAREIIRDRRGVLVGVIERQQMVGRQIARDWRGAVIGLYDERSRTTRDMHGRLVGRANLLPALLFQTRL' A
#
# COMPACT_ATOMS: atom_id res chain seq x y z
N MET A 1 -7.71 33.56 -23.07
CA MET A 1 -6.67 32.57 -22.76
C MET A 1 -7.30 31.58 -21.80
N ASP A 2 -7.83 30.48 -22.34
CA ASP A 2 -8.47 29.44 -21.53
C ASP A 2 -7.40 28.54 -20.93
N ALA A 3 -7.31 28.55 -19.60
CA ALA A 3 -6.45 27.61 -18.89
C ALA A 3 -7.12 26.23 -18.95
N ALA A 4 -6.59 25.34 -19.78
CA ALA A 4 -6.95 23.93 -19.74
C ALA A 4 -6.49 23.35 -18.39
N ILE A 5 -7.45 22.96 -17.54
CA ILE A 5 -7.16 22.16 -16.35
C ILE A 5 -6.82 20.76 -16.85
N VAL A 6 -5.53 20.44 -16.90
CA VAL A 6 -5.06 19.09 -17.22
C VAL A 6 -4.99 18.30 -15.91
N GLU A 7 -5.95 17.40 -15.70
CA GLU A 7 -5.93 16.47 -14.57
C GLU A 7 -4.89 15.37 -14.84
N ASN A 8 -3.69 15.50 -14.25
CA ASN A 8 -2.64 14.48 -14.34
C ASN A 8 -2.95 13.33 -13.37
N GLN A 9 -3.81 12.40 -13.78
CA GLN A 9 -4.08 11.17 -13.05
C GLN A 9 -2.89 10.20 -13.17
N LYS A 10 -1.81 10.48 -12.44
CA LYS A 10 -0.68 9.55 -12.36
C LYS A 10 -1.14 8.31 -11.60
N ALA A 11 -1.29 7.19 -12.31
CA ALA A 11 -1.67 5.92 -11.69
C ALA A 11 -0.72 5.59 -10.52
N PRO A 12 -1.23 5.09 -9.39
CA PRO A 12 -0.38 4.73 -8.26
C PRO A 12 0.63 3.67 -8.71
N ALA A 13 1.91 3.87 -8.37
CA ALA A 13 2.92 2.85 -8.61
C ALA A 13 2.55 1.59 -7.81
N ARG A 14 2.51 0.44 -8.48
CA ARG A 14 2.10 -0.84 -7.90
C ARG A 14 3.29 -1.79 -7.81
N GLU A 15 3.50 -2.34 -6.62
CA GLU A 15 4.46 -3.41 -6.36
C GLU A 15 3.67 -4.71 -6.13
N ILE A 16 3.99 -5.77 -6.89
CA ILE A 16 3.35 -7.09 -6.75
C ILE A 16 4.19 -7.94 -5.82
N ILE A 17 3.59 -8.43 -4.74
CA ILE A 17 4.26 -9.26 -3.74
C ILE A 17 3.87 -10.72 -3.95
N ARG A 18 4.89 -11.57 -4.11
CA ARG A 18 4.75 -13.02 -4.30
C ARG A 18 5.55 -13.77 -3.25
N ASP A 19 5.11 -14.98 -2.93
CA ASP A 19 5.88 -15.89 -2.08
C ASP A 19 7.03 -16.56 -2.87
N ARG A 20 7.84 -17.37 -2.18
CA ARG A 20 8.98 -18.11 -2.78
C ARG A 20 8.58 -19.08 -3.91
N ARG A 21 7.31 -19.45 -4.02
CA ARG A 21 6.77 -20.33 -5.07
C ARG A 21 6.15 -19.52 -6.22
N GLY A 22 6.21 -18.19 -6.16
CA GLY A 22 5.63 -17.28 -7.15
C GLY A 22 4.13 -17.03 -6.96
N VAL A 23 3.51 -17.53 -5.90
CA VAL A 23 2.07 -17.33 -5.66
C VAL A 23 1.84 -15.90 -5.17
N LEU A 24 0.80 -15.25 -5.72
CA LEU A 24 0.40 -13.90 -5.32
C LEU A 24 0.04 -13.87 -3.84
N VAL A 25 0.72 -13.02 -3.08
CA VAL A 25 0.39 -12.70 -1.69
C VAL A 25 -0.48 -11.45 -1.65
N GLY A 26 -0.14 -10.45 -2.47
CA GLY A 26 -0.91 -9.22 -2.58
C GLY A 26 -0.15 -8.14 -3.34
N VAL A 27 -0.56 -6.89 -3.14
CA VAL A 27 0.02 -5.72 -3.80
C VAL A 27 0.25 -4.59 -2.79
N ILE A 28 1.26 -3.76 -3.07
CA ILE A 28 1.47 -2.48 -2.39
C ILE A 28 1.27 -1.37 -3.42
N GLU A 29 0.33 -0.47 -3.13
CA GLU A 29 -0.01 0.68 -3.96
C GLU A 29 0.56 1.96 -3.35
N ARG A 30 1.39 2.69 -4.10
CA ARG A 30 1.95 3.97 -3.67
C ARG A 30 1.13 5.14 -4.20
N GLN A 31 0.51 5.88 -3.30
CA GLN A 31 -0.18 7.13 -3.56
C GLN A 31 0.78 8.30 -3.37
N GLN A 32 1.52 8.65 -4.44
CA GLN A 32 2.60 9.66 -4.38
C GLN A 32 2.12 11.03 -3.86
N MET A 33 0.94 11.49 -4.28
CA MET A 33 0.41 12.81 -3.89
C MET A 33 0.12 12.95 -2.39
N VAL A 34 -0.17 11.83 -1.70
CA VAL A 34 -0.57 11.83 -0.28
C VAL A 34 0.54 11.27 0.62
N GLY A 35 1.65 10.78 0.05
CA GLY A 35 2.72 10.16 0.82
C GLY A 35 2.26 8.91 1.58
N ARG A 36 1.41 8.09 0.95
CA ARG A 36 0.86 6.87 1.55
C ARG A 36 1.14 5.65 0.68
N GLN A 37 1.33 4.52 1.34
CA GLN A 37 1.35 3.20 0.72
C GLN A 37 0.23 2.35 1.31
N ILE A 38 -0.45 1.58 0.48
CA ILE A 38 -1.59 0.74 0.87
C ILE A 38 -1.26 -0.70 0.51
N ALA A 39 -1.30 -1.61 1.47
CA ALA A 39 -1.21 -3.03 1.21
C ALA A 39 -2.60 -3.63 1.01
N ARG A 40 -2.75 -4.43 -0.04
CA ARG A 40 -3.94 -5.23 -0.31
C ARG A 40 -3.56 -6.69 -0.47
N ASP A 41 -4.34 -7.58 0.12
CA ASP A 41 -4.15 -9.02 -0.07
C ASP A 41 -4.47 -9.47 -1.50
N TRP A 42 -4.30 -10.76 -1.78
CA TRP A 42 -4.60 -11.38 -3.06
C TRP A 42 -6.09 -11.30 -3.47
N ARG A 43 -7.01 -11.03 -2.53
CA ARG A 43 -8.44 -10.79 -2.80
C ARG A 43 -8.74 -9.30 -3.04
N GLY A 44 -7.75 -8.42 -2.85
CA GLY A 44 -7.89 -6.98 -2.95
C GLY A 44 -8.33 -6.28 -1.65
N ALA A 45 -8.48 -7.00 -0.55
CA ALA A 45 -8.84 -6.44 0.75
C ALA A 45 -7.67 -5.62 1.31
N VAL A 46 -7.96 -4.43 1.85
CA VAL A 46 -6.94 -3.59 2.49
C VAL A 46 -6.54 -4.23 3.82
N ILE A 47 -5.26 -4.49 3.98
CA ILE A 47 -4.72 -5.11 5.21
C ILE A 47 -3.89 -4.15 6.06
N GLY A 48 -3.47 -3.02 5.48
CA GLY A 48 -2.70 -2.02 6.20
C GLY A 48 -2.31 -0.82 5.34
N LEU A 49 -1.87 0.22 6.03
CA LEU A 49 -1.45 1.49 5.45
C LEU A 49 -0.13 1.95 6.07
N TYR A 50 0.79 2.44 5.25
CA TYR A 50 2.00 3.11 5.69
C TYR A 50 1.93 4.59 5.32
N ASP A 51 2.12 5.45 6.31
CA ASP A 51 2.17 6.90 6.15
C ASP A 51 3.65 7.35 6.19
N GLU A 52 4.13 7.93 5.10
CA GLU A 52 5.55 8.27 4.92
C GLU A 52 5.96 9.45 5.80
N ARG A 53 5.03 10.37 6.08
CA ARG A 53 5.29 11.58 6.87
C ARG A 53 5.54 11.25 8.34
N SER A 54 4.71 10.38 8.90
CA SER A 54 4.82 9.89 10.28
C SER A 54 5.71 8.67 10.42
N ARG A 55 6.06 8.02 9.29
CA ARG A 55 6.82 6.76 9.22
C ARG A 55 6.15 5.66 10.02
N THR A 56 4.82 5.58 9.98
CA THR A 56 4.05 4.59 10.74
C THR A 56 3.29 3.63 9.83
N THR A 57 3.25 2.36 10.21
CA THR A 57 2.33 1.37 9.62
C THR A 57 1.19 1.10 10.57
N ARG A 58 -0.03 1.10 10.03
CA ARG A 58 -1.26 0.70 10.72
C ARG A 58 -1.91 -0.48 10.02
N ASP A 59 -2.57 -1.33 10.79
CA ASP A 59 -3.36 -2.45 10.25
C ASP A 59 -4.69 -1.98 9.65
N MET A 60 -5.49 -2.91 9.13
CA MET A 60 -6.82 -2.64 8.57
C MET A 60 -7.82 -2.04 9.57
N HIS A 61 -7.56 -2.15 10.87
CA HIS A 61 -8.38 -1.57 11.94
C HIS A 61 -7.84 -0.20 12.41
N GLY A 62 -6.78 0.30 11.77
CA GLY A 62 -6.12 1.56 12.13
C GLY A 62 -5.21 1.48 13.35
N ARG A 63 -4.96 0.29 13.90
CA ARG A 63 -4.06 0.10 15.05
C ARG A 63 -2.62 0.25 14.60
N LEU A 64 -1.81 0.93 15.41
CA LEU A 64 -0.39 1.11 15.13
C LEU A 64 0.34 -0.23 15.24
N VAL A 65 0.95 -0.67 14.14
CA VAL A 65 1.77 -1.89 14.08
C VAL A 65 3.23 -1.56 14.38
N GLY A 66 3.71 -0.40 13.91
CA GLY A 66 5.08 0.03 14.19
C GLY A 66 5.52 1.29 13.45
N ARG A 67 6.78 1.67 13.67
CA ARG A 67 7.43 2.86 13.10
C ARG A 67 8.47 2.51 12.03
N ALA A 68 8.01 1.90 10.95
CA ALA A 68 8.74 1.62 9.72
C ALA A 68 7.71 1.20 8.66
N ASN A 69 8.13 0.97 7.41
CA ASN A 69 7.26 0.35 6.43
C ASN A 69 7.15 -1.16 6.69
N LEU A 70 6.09 -1.58 7.38
CA LEU A 70 5.82 -2.98 7.75
C LEU A 70 4.77 -3.64 6.84
N LEU A 71 4.37 -2.98 5.75
CA LEU A 71 3.36 -3.50 4.83
C LEU A 71 3.72 -4.87 4.22
N PRO A 72 4.97 -5.14 3.79
CA PRO A 72 5.32 -6.47 3.32
C PRO A 72 5.12 -7.55 4.38
N ALA A 73 5.48 -7.28 5.64
CA ALA A 73 5.30 -8.24 6.73
C ALA A 73 3.82 -8.54 7.01
N LEU A 74 2.95 -7.51 6.99
CA LEU A 74 1.51 -7.68 7.16
C LEU A 74 0.90 -8.56 6.07
N LEU A 75 1.36 -8.43 4.82
CA LEU A 75 0.90 -9.27 3.70
C LEU A 75 1.14 -10.76 3.91
N PHE A 76 2.22 -11.12 4.61
CA PHE A 76 2.51 -12.53 4.92
C PHE A 76 1.75 -13.06 6.14
N GLN A 77 1.16 -12.20 6.98
CA GLN A 77 0.38 -12.63 8.15
C GLN A 77 -1.06 -13.04 7.81
N THR A 78 -1.66 -12.46 6.77
CA THR A 78 -3.04 -12.78 6.35
C THR A 78 -3.21 -14.14 5.66
N ARG A 79 -2.14 -14.92 5.51
CA ARG A 79 -2.15 -16.24 4.84
C ARG A 79 -1.88 -17.42 5.78
N LEU A 80 -1.95 -17.21 7.10
CA LEU A 80 -1.90 -18.29 8.09
C LEU A 80 -3.30 -18.83 8.39
#